data_AF-A0AAU9MUF5-F1
#
_entry.id   AF-A0AAU9MUF5-F1
#
_cell.length_a   1.000
_cell.length_b   1.000
_cell.length_c   1.000
_cell.angle_alpha   90.00
_cell.angle_beta   90.00
_cell.angle_gamma   90.00
#
_symmetry.space_group_name_H-M   'P 1'
#
loop_
_entity.id
_entity.type
_entity.pdbx_description
1 polymer ?
#
loop_
_entity_poly.entity_id
_entity_poly.type
_entity_poly.pdbx_seq_one_letter_code
_entity_poly.pdbx_strand_id
1 'polypeptide(L)'
;MLQRIGIGILISIVSMVVAAVVETKRLETAREYGLLDDPNATIPMKIWWLLPQYLLAGAGDVFAIVGMQEFFYEQMPSDLKSMGLALYLSIIGIGSFLSSFLISIVGKMTGGDGEDGWICDNMNGGHIDYFYYLLAGISVGVFVMYIYVARSYVYNRERGL
;
A
#
# COMPACT_ATOMS: atom_id res chain seq x y z
N MET A 1 6.70 17.59 -9.57
CA MET A 1 7.03 16.20 -9.21
C MET A 1 6.66 15.88 -7.77
N LEU A 2 7.27 16.52 -6.76
CA LEU A 2 7.02 16.18 -5.35
C LEU A 2 5.54 16.24 -4.93
N GLN A 3 4.79 17.26 -5.37
CA GLN A 3 3.35 17.32 -5.09
C GLN A 3 2.57 16.12 -5.64
N ARG A 4 2.92 15.61 -6.83
CA ARG A 4 2.28 14.43 -7.44
C ARG A 4 2.59 13.17 -6.63
N ILE A 5 3.85 13.00 -6.21
CA ILE A 5 4.26 11.89 -5.33
C ILE A 5 3.49 11.94 -4.01
N GLY A 6 3.42 13.12 -3.38
CA GLY A 6 2.69 13.31 -2.12
C GLY A 6 1.18 13.01 -2.25
N ILE A 7 0.55 13.44 -3.34
CA ILE A 7 -0.86 13.11 -3.63
C ILE A 7 -1.03 11.60 -3.79
N GLY A 8 -0.14 10.94 -4.52
CA GLY A 8 -0.16 9.48 -4.69
C GLY A 8 -0.12 8.75 -3.34
N ILE A 9 0.84 9.10 -2.47
CA ILE A 9 0.96 8.49 -1.13
C ILE A 9 -0.30 8.73 -0.29
N LEU A 10 -0.87 9.94 -0.33
CA LEU A 10 -2.09 10.26 0.41
C LEU A 10 -3.28 9.44 -0.09
N ILE A 11 -3.44 9.28 -1.41
CA ILE A 11 -4.48 8.44 -1.99
C ILE A 11 -4.28 6.97 -1.58
N SER A 12 -3.04 6.47 -1.55
CA SER A 12 -2.73 5.11 -1.08
C SER A 12 -3.14 4.89 0.38
N ILE A 13 -2.94 5.87 1.27
CA ILE A 13 -3.43 5.81 2.66
C ILE A 13 -4.95 5.66 2.69
N VAL A 14 -5.66 6.52 1.96
CA VAL A 14 -7.13 6.47 1.89
C VAL A 14 -7.60 5.13 1.32
N SER A 15 -6.91 4.61 0.30
CA SER A 15 -7.19 3.30 -0.29
C SER A 15 -7.07 2.17 0.73
N MET A 16 -6.01 2.14 1.55
CA MET A 16 -5.84 1.14 2.61
C MET A 16 -6.93 1.23 3.67
N VAL A 17 -7.34 2.43 4.07
CA VAL A 17 -8.46 2.62 5.02
C VAL A 17 -9.78 2.11 4.42
N VAL A 18 -10.06 2.42 3.15
CA VAL A 18 -11.24 1.93 2.46
C VAL A 18 -11.23 0.41 2.36
N ALA A 19 -10.07 -0.19 2.05
CA ALA A 19 -9.92 -1.64 2.01
C ALA A 19 -10.18 -2.30 3.37
N ALA A 20 -9.67 -1.71 4.46
CA ALA A 20 -9.95 -2.17 5.81
C ALA A 20 -11.45 -2.14 6.13
N VAL A 21 -12.15 -1.05 5.80
CA VAL A 21 -13.60 -0.92 6.03
C VAL A 21 -14.41 -1.93 5.20
N VAL A 22 -14.04 -2.14 3.94
CA VAL A 22 -14.69 -3.12 3.06
C VAL A 22 -14.50 -4.53 3.61
N GLU A 23 -13.31 -4.84 4.11
CA GLU A 23 -13.00 -6.15 4.68
C GLU A 23 -13.72 -6.39 6.01
N THR A 24 -13.78 -5.40 6.89
CA THR A 24 -14.60 -5.48 8.11
C THR A 24 -16.07 -5.77 7.76
N LYS A 25 -16.61 -5.12 6.72
CA LYS A 25 -17.98 -5.40 6.24
C LYS A 25 -18.15 -6.81 5.69
N ARG A 26 -17.15 -7.33 4.98
CA ARG A 26 -17.13 -8.71 4.47
C ARG A 26 -17.16 -9.71 5.63
N LEU A 27 -16.33 -9.51 6.64
CA LEU A 27 -16.25 -10.36 7.84
C LEU A 27 -17.54 -10.30 8.67
N GLU A 28 -18.14 -9.11 8.86
CA GLU A 28 -19.44 -8.97 9.52
C GLU A 28 -20.52 -9.78 8.79
N THR A 29 -20.57 -9.70 7.46
CA THR A 29 -21.51 -10.48 6.64
C THR A 29 -21.24 -11.98 6.77
N ALA A 30 -19.99 -12.42 6.74
CA ALA A 30 -19.66 -13.83 6.95
C ALA A 30 -20.15 -14.35 8.31
N ARG A 31 -19.99 -13.54 9.37
CA ARG A 31 -20.45 -13.85 10.73
C ARG A 31 -21.97 -13.95 10.81
N GLU A 32 -22.70 -13.00 10.24
CA GLU A 32 -24.17 -12.97 10.27
C GLU A 32 -24.79 -14.19 9.59
N TYR A 33 -24.17 -14.68 8.52
CA TYR A 33 -24.62 -15.85 7.77
C TYR A 33 -24.04 -17.17 8.30
N GLY A 34 -23.22 -17.14 9.37
CA GLY A 34 -22.60 -18.33 9.96
C GLY A 34 -21.58 -19.03 9.04
N LEU A 35 -20.94 -18.28 8.15
CA LEU A 35 -20.02 -18.78 7.12
C LEU A 35 -18.54 -18.70 7.53
N LEU A 36 -18.24 -18.46 8.80
CA LEU A 36 -16.85 -18.27 9.29
C LEU A 36 -16.03 -19.57 9.22
N ASP A 37 -16.67 -20.72 9.40
CA ASP A 37 -16.01 -22.04 9.46
C ASP A 37 -15.79 -22.68 8.09
N ASP A 38 -16.42 -22.15 7.03
CA ASP A 38 -16.26 -22.65 5.66
C ASP A 38 -15.35 -21.72 4.85
N PRO A 39 -14.09 -22.12 4.59
CA PRO A 39 -13.13 -21.30 3.83
C PRO A 39 -13.53 -21.10 2.36
N ASN A 40 -14.42 -21.94 1.81
CA ASN A 40 -14.89 -21.84 0.42
C ASN A 40 -16.29 -21.22 0.31
N ALA A 41 -16.90 -20.82 1.43
CA ALA A 41 -18.22 -20.21 1.42
C ALA A 41 -18.19 -18.88 0.66
N THR A 42 -19.09 -18.77 -0.31
CA THR A 42 -19.29 -17.51 -1.04
C THR A 42 -20.08 -16.56 -0.14
N ILE A 43 -19.41 -15.51 0.35
CA ILE A 43 -20.07 -14.48 1.13
C ILE A 43 -21.04 -13.72 0.22
N PRO A 44 -22.31 -13.53 0.63
CA PRO A 44 -23.33 -12.85 -0.17
C PRO A 44 -23.11 -11.32 -0.21
N MET A 45 -21.96 -10.88 -0.71
CA MET A 45 -21.55 -9.49 -0.85
C MET A 45 -21.42 -9.13 -2.32
N LYS A 46 -21.91 -7.95 -2.70
CA LYS A 46 -21.80 -7.46 -4.07
C LYS A 46 -20.34 -7.09 -4.39
N ILE A 47 -19.84 -7.53 -5.54
CA ILE A 47 -18.48 -7.19 -6.02
C ILE A 47 -18.21 -5.67 -6.14
N TRP A 48 -19.27 -4.87 -6.28
CA TRP A 48 -19.21 -3.41 -6.34
C TRP A 48 -18.51 -2.77 -5.14
N TRP A 49 -18.48 -3.45 -3.98
CA TRP A 49 -17.76 -2.98 -2.79
C TRP A 49 -16.23 -2.97 -2.93
N LEU A 50 -15.65 -3.74 -3.87
CA LEU A 50 -14.21 -3.72 -4.12
C LEU A 50 -13.80 -2.56 -5.05
N LEU A 51 -14.75 -1.95 -5.77
CA LEU A 51 -14.41 -0.87 -6.71
C LEU A 51 -13.76 0.34 -6.05
N PRO A 52 -14.23 0.85 -4.90
CA PRO A 52 -13.64 2.02 -4.27
C PRO A 52 -12.14 1.85 -3.97
N GLN A 53 -11.76 0.73 -3.35
CA GLN A 53 -10.35 0.45 -3.03
C GLN A 53 -9.48 0.32 -4.28
N TYR A 54 -9.94 -0.37 -5.33
CA TYR A 54 -9.14 -0.56 -6.55
C TYR A 54 -9.01 0.72 -7.38
N LEU A 55 -10.07 1.53 -7.47
CA LEU A 55 -10.01 2.83 -8.15
C LEU A 55 -9.06 3.78 -7.44
N LEU A 56 -9.11 3.84 -6.11
CA LEU A 56 -8.20 4.66 -5.31
C LEU A 56 -6.77 4.15 -5.43
N ALA A 57 -6.53 2.84 -5.31
CA ALA A 57 -5.20 2.25 -5.48
C ALA A 57 -4.60 2.61 -6.85
N GLY A 58 -5.36 2.39 -7.93
CA GLY A 58 -4.90 2.72 -9.28
C GLY A 58 -4.62 4.21 -9.48
N ALA A 59 -5.48 5.08 -8.95
CA ALA A 59 -5.24 6.53 -8.99
C ALA A 59 -3.96 6.91 -8.22
N GLY A 60 -3.79 6.39 -7.00
CA GLY A 60 -2.62 6.64 -6.16
C GLY A 60 -1.32 6.21 -6.84
N ASP A 61 -1.33 5.00 -7.42
CA ASP A 61 -0.18 4.45 -8.15
C ASP A 61 0.20 5.32 -9.35
N VAL A 62 -0.76 5.77 -10.16
CA VAL A 62 -0.47 6.65 -11.30
C VAL A 62 0.18 7.95 -10.84
N PHE A 63 -0.34 8.61 -9.80
CA PHE A 63 0.25 9.85 -9.29
C PHE A 63 1.65 9.64 -8.69
N ALA A 64 1.84 8.55 -7.94
CA ALA A 64 3.11 8.22 -7.31
C ALA A 64 4.18 7.83 -8.35
N ILE A 65 3.86 6.91 -9.27
CA ILE A 65 4.77 6.40 -10.28
C ILE A 65 5.19 7.50 -11.26
N VAL A 66 4.22 8.25 -11.81
CA VAL A 66 4.55 9.35 -12.73
C VAL A 66 5.40 10.40 -12.02
N GLY A 67 5.06 10.74 -10.78
CA GLY A 67 5.83 11.69 -9.98
C GLY A 67 7.27 11.22 -9.70
N MET A 68 7.44 9.94 -9.36
CA MET A 68 8.76 9.33 -9.11
C MET A 68 9.58 9.25 -10.40
N GLN A 69 8.99 8.83 -11.51
CA GLN A 69 9.67 8.72 -12.79
C GLN A 69 10.16 10.09 -13.28
N GLU A 70 9.33 11.12 -13.24
CA GLU A 70 9.74 12.50 -13.57
C GLU A 70 10.89 12.96 -12.65
N PHE A 71 10.79 12.71 -11.33
CA PHE A 71 11.83 13.09 -10.39
C PHE A 71 13.17 12.42 -10.68
N PHE A 72 13.20 11.09 -10.82
CA PHE A 72 14.46 10.38 -11.08
C PHE A 72 15.02 10.64 -12.48
N TYR A 73 14.17 10.97 -13.45
CA TYR A 73 14.63 11.30 -14.80
C TYR A 73 15.17 12.73 -14.92
N GLU A 74 14.50 13.72 -14.33
CA GLU A 74 14.88 15.13 -14.44
C GLU A 74 15.99 15.54 -13.46
N GLN A 75 16.09 14.90 -12.30
CA GLN A 75 17.11 15.25 -11.30
C GLN A 75 18.46 14.58 -11.56
N MET A 76 18.55 13.64 -12.51
CA MET A 76 19.79 12.96 -12.86
C MET A 76 20.50 13.68 -14.03
N PRO A 77 21.83 13.85 -13.97
CA PRO A 77 22.62 14.30 -15.11
C PRO A 77 22.34 13.45 -16.36
N SER A 78 22.48 14.03 -17.55
CA SER A 78 22.23 13.35 -18.84
C SER A 78 22.87 11.97 -18.94
N ASP A 79 24.08 11.84 -18.41
CA ASP A 79 24.91 10.65 -18.51
C ASP A 79 24.50 9.56 -17.51
N LEU A 80 23.71 9.91 -16.49
CA LEU A 80 23.28 9.03 -15.38
C LEU A 80 21.79 8.67 -15.42
N LYS A 81 21.07 9.03 -16.50
CA LYS A 81 19.62 8.72 -16.64
C LYS A 81 19.31 7.22 -16.50
N SER A 82 20.16 6.35 -17.06
CA SER A 82 20.01 4.89 -16.92
C SER A 82 20.17 4.43 -15.46
N MET A 83 21.03 5.09 -14.68
CA MET A 83 21.15 4.82 -13.23
C MET A 83 19.90 5.28 -12.48
N GLY A 84 19.31 6.42 -12.85
CA GLY A 84 18.02 6.88 -12.30
C GLY A 84 16.89 5.85 -12.48
N LEU A 85 16.80 5.25 -13.68
CA LEU A 85 15.84 4.17 -13.96
C LEU A 85 16.14 2.89 -13.14
N ALA A 86 17.41 2.51 -13.02
CA ALA A 86 17.82 1.35 -12.23
C ALA A 86 17.51 1.53 -10.74
N LEU A 87 17.71 2.74 -10.19
CA LEU A 87 17.33 3.08 -8.82
C LEU A 87 15.80 3.01 -8.64
N TYR A 88 15.02 3.52 -9.58
CA TYR A 88 13.56 3.40 -9.57
C TYR A 88 13.10 1.94 -9.53
N LEU A 89 13.64 1.07 -10.40
CA LEU A 89 13.32 -0.36 -10.40
C LEU A 89 13.75 -1.05 -9.09
N SER A 90 14.89 -0.62 -8.54
CA SER A 90 15.40 -1.14 -7.27
C SER A 90 14.46 -0.79 -6.10
N ILE A 91 13.86 0.41 -6.10
CA ILE A 91 12.86 0.81 -5.10
C ILE A 91 11.63 -0.11 -5.15
N ILE A 92 11.15 -0.46 -6.35
CA ILE A 92 10.04 -1.41 -6.50
C ILE A 92 10.42 -2.78 -5.93
N GLY A 93 11.63 -3.28 -6.26
CA GLY A 93 12.12 -4.56 -5.75
C GLY A 93 12.22 -4.59 -4.22
N ILE A 94 12.78 -3.53 -3.62
CA ILE A 94 12.84 -3.37 -2.16
C ILE A 94 11.42 -3.34 -1.56
N GLY A 95 10.47 -2.66 -2.20
CA GLY A 95 9.07 -2.65 -1.78
C GLY A 95 8.46 -4.05 -1.73
N SER A 96 8.72 -4.89 -2.74
CA SER A 96 8.28 -6.29 -2.75
C SER A 96 8.88 -7.10 -1.62
N PHE A 97 10.19 -6.95 -1.34
CA PHE A 97 10.81 -7.63 -0.21
C PHE A 97 10.24 -7.17 1.13
N LEU A 98 10.00 -5.87 1.29
CA LEU A 98 9.41 -5.31 2.50
C LEU A 98 7.97 -5.83 2.70
N SER A 99 7.19 -5.95 1.63
CA SER A 99 5.85 -6.55 1.67
C SER A 99 5.89 -7.99 2.16
N SER A 100 6.73 -8.84 1.56
CA SER A 100 6.90 -10.23 1.99
C SER A 100 7.39 -10.35 3.43
N PHE A 101 8.31 -9.48 3.83
CA PHE A 101 8.82 -9.43 5.20
C PHE A 101 7.73 -9.04 6.21
N LEU A 102 6.93 -8.03 5.90
CA LEU A 102 5.81 -7.60 6.75
C LEU A 102 4.78 -8.72 6.91
N ILE A 103 4.40 -9.39 5.82
CA ILE A 103 3.47 -10.53 5.87
C ILE A 103 4.04 -11.64 6.75
N SER A 104 5.32 -11.97 6.59
CA SER A 104 5.98 -13.02 7.39
C SER A 104 6.02 -12.67 8.89
N ILE A 105 6.36 -11.43 9.24
CA ILE A 105 6.37 -10.98 10.64
C ILE A 105 4.96 -11.00 11.23
N VAL A 106 3.97 -10.45 10.52
CA VAL A 106 2.60 -10.41 11.00
C VAL A 106 2.08 -11.83 11.19
N GLY A 107 2.28 -12.72 10.21
CA GLY A 107 1.91 -14.12 10.34
C GLY A 107 2.54 -14.78 11.56
N LYS A 108 3.84 -14.57 11.80
CA LYS A 108 4.55 -15.13 12.95
C LYS A 108 4.10 -14.54 14.30
N MET A 109 3.81 -13.24 14.36
CA MET A 109 3.42 -12.55 15.59
C MET A 109 1.95 -12.80 15.96
N THR A 110 1.10 -13.03 14.96
CA THR A 110 -0.35 -13.14 15.17
C THR A 110 -0.85 -14.58 15.18
N GLY A 111 -0.14 -15.53 14.55
CA GLY A 111 -0.51 -16.96 14.53
C GLY A 111 0.38 -17.83 15.44
N GLY A 112 0.24 -17.68 16.76
CA GLY A 112 1.00 -18.45 17.76
C GLY A 112 0.16 -19.53 18.46
N ASP A 113 0.79 -20.67 18.79
CA ASP A 113 0.26 -21.79 19.62
C ASP A 113 -1.13 -22.35 19.25
N GLY A 114 -1.44 -22.39 17.96
CA GLY A 114 -2.64 -23.07 17.44
C GLY A 114 -3.85 -22.16 17.19
N GLU A 115 -3.69 -20.84 17.28
CA GLU A 115 -4.70 -19.86 16.86
C GLU A 115 -4.44 -19.34 15.43
N ASP A 116 -5.54 -19.05 14.73
CA ASP A 116 -5.52 -18.39 13.43
C ASP A 116 -5.05 -16.92 13.58
N GLY A 117 -3.90 -16.58 12.99
CA GLY A 117 -3.38 -15.21 12.91
C GLY A 117 -4.20 -14.27 12.01
N TRP A 118 -3.73 -13.03 11.83
CA TRP A 118 -4.42 -12.03 10.99
C TRP A 118 -4.50 -12.44 9.51
N ILE A 119 -3.51 -13.20 9.06
CA ILE A 119 -3.41 -13.73 7.70
C ILE A 119 -3.42 -15.27 7.81
N CYS A 120 -4.60 -15.86 7.61
CA CYS A 120 -4.81 -17.31 7.67
C CYS A 120 -5.29 -17.88 6.33
N ASP A 121 -5.09 -19.19 6.16
CA ASP A 121 -5.60 -19.94 5.02
C ASP A 121 -7.13 -19.86 4.95
N ASN A 122 -7.81 -19.89 6.12
CA ASN A 122 -9.21 -19.53 6.20
C ASN A 122 -9.39 -18.01 6.28
N MET A 123 -9.59 -17.39 5.13
CA MET A 123 -9.84 -15.95 5.01
C MET A 123 -11.10 -15.48 5.76
N ASN A 124 -12.04 -16.38 6.06
CA ASN A 124 -13.26 -16.04 6.79
C ASN A 124 -13.04 -16.01 8.31
N GLY A 125 -12.02 -16.71 8.82
CA GLY A 125 -11.59 -16.68 10.22
C GLY A 125 -10.48 -15.65 10.50
N GLY A 126 -9.69 -15.29 9.49
CA GLY A 126 -8.61 -14.31 9.60
C GLY A 126 -9.07 -12.85 9.61
N HIS A 127 -8.34 -12.00 10.33
CA HIS A 127 -8.58 -10.56 10.44
C HIS A 127 -7.70 -9.74 9.50
N ILE A 128 -7.94 -9.85 8.19
CA ILE A 128 -7.19 -9.11 7.16
C ILE A 128 -7.43 -7.59 7.27
N ASP A 129 -8.56 -7.18 7.82
CA ASP A 129 -8.86 -5.78 8.12
C ASP A 129 -7.81 -5.15 9.04
N TYR A 130 -7.32 -5.86 10.06
CA TYR A 130 -6.23 -5.39 10.91
C TYR A 130 -4.91 -5.21 10.15
N PHE A 131 -4.62 -6.09 9.19
CA PHE A 131 -3.46 -5.93 8.33
C PHE A 131 -3.58 -4.67 7.46
N TYR A 132 -4.76 -4.37 6.91
CA TYR A 132 -4.98 -3.13 6.15
C TYR A 132 -4.88 -1.87 7.02
N TYR A 133 -5.37 -1.89 8.27
CA TYR A 133 -5.17 -0.79 9.21
C TYR A 133 -3.69 -0.60 9.57
N LEU A 134 -2.94 -1.70 9.75
CA LEU A 134 -1.49 -1.65 9.97
C LEU A 134 -0.77 -0.99 8.79
N LEU A 135 -1.10 -1.40 7.55
CA LEU A 135 -0.54 -0.77 6.35
C LEU A 135 -0.88 0.72 6.28
N ALA A 136 -2.14 1.10 6.57
CA ALA A 136 -2.54 2.50 6.61
C ALA A 136 -1.68 3.30 7.62
N GLY A 137 -1.44 2.76 8.81
CA GLY A 137 -0.58 3.37 9.82
C GLY A 137 0.88 3.52 9.37
N ILE A 138 1.46 2.48 8.76
CA ILE A 138 2.80 2.52 8.17
C ILE A 138 2.87 3.58 7.06
N SER A 139 1.87 3.62 6.17
CA SER A 139 1.80 4.60 5.08
C SER A 139 1.69 6.04 5.58
N VAL A 140 0.98 6.30 6.69
CA VAL A 140 0.98 7.60 7.35
C VAL A 140 2.37 7.98 7.85
N GLY A 141 3.09 7.05 8.48
CA GLY A 141 4.48 7.26 8.89
C GLY A 141 5.41 7.61 7.71
N VAL A 142 5.28 6.87 6.61
CA VAL A 142 5.99 7.15 5.35
C VAL A 142 5.64 8.54 4.81
N PHE A 143 4.36 8.93 4.84
CA PHE A 143 3.92 10.24 4.37
C PHE A 143 4.48 11.39 5.21
N VAL A 144 4.54 11.24 6.53
CA VAL A 144 5.14 12.24 7.43
C VAL A 144 6.63 12.38 7.15
N MET A 145 7.35 11.26 7.04
CA MET A 145 8.78 11.26 6.66
C MET A 145 8.98 11.91 5.30
N TYR A 146 8.12 11.59 4.33
CA TYR A 146 8.13 12.19 3.00
C TYR A 146 7.97 13.71 3.05
N ILE A 147 7.01 14.24 3.80
CA ILE A 147 6.81 15.68 3.96
C ILE A 147 8.06 16.35 4.55
N TYR A 148 8.68 15.72 5.55
CA TYR A 148 9.89 16.26 6.18
C TYR A 148 11.03 16.38 5.15
N VAL A 149 11.28 15.32 4.38
CA VAL A 149 12.31 15.31 3.33
C VAL A 149 11.96 16.28 2.20
N ALA A 150 10.71 16.29 1.75
CA ALA A 150 10.22 17.15 0.69
C ALA A 150 10.37 18.64 1.01
N ARG A 151 10.17 19.04 2.27
CA ARG A 151 10.38 20.42 2.73
C ARG A 151 11.84 20.82 2.76
N SER A 152 12.75 19.87 3.03
CA SER A 152 14.20 20.11 3.04
C SER A 152 14.83 20.04 1.65
N TYR A 153 14.07 19.60 0.63
CA TYR A 153 14.62 19.37 -0.71
C TYR A 153 14.75 20.67 -1.49
N VAL A 154 15.98 21.09 -1.77
CA VAL A 154 16.28 22.20 -2.66
C VAL A 154 16.36 21.65 -4.09
N TYR A 155 15.50 22.15 -4.98
CA TYR A 155 15.56 21.80 -6.40
C TYR A 155 16.90 22.27 -7.00
N ASN A 156 17.60 21.37 -7.69
CA ASN A 156 18.61 21.77 -8.67
C ASN A 156 17.88 22.45 -9.83
N ARG A 157 17.66 23.77 -9.71
CA ARG A 157 17.50 24.60 -10.90
C ARG A 157 18.86 24.57 -11.59
N GLU A 158 18.95 23.92 -12.75
CA GLU A 158 19.97 24.30 -13.71
C GLU A 158 19.91 25.82 -13.82
N ARG A 159 21.03 26.48 -13.51
CA ARG A 159 21.22 27.89 -13.78
C ARG A 159 21.17 28.02 -15.30
N GLY A 160 19.98 28.25 -15.83
CA GLY A 160 19.82 28.86 -17.13
C GLY A 160 20.35 30.27 -17.00
N LEU A 161 21.62 30.45 -17.40
CA LEU A 161 22.22 31.59 -18.12
C LEU A 161 23.71 31.29 -18.33
#